data_AF-A0A1B6J2N1-F1
#
_entry.id   AF-A0A1B6J2N1-F1
#
_cell.length_a   1.000
_cell.length_b   1.000
_cell.length_c   1.000
_cell.angle_alpha   90.00
_cell.angle_beta   90.00
_cell.angle_gamma   90.00
#
_symmetry.space_group_name_H-M   'P 1'
#
loop_
_entity.id
_entity.type
_entity.pdbx_description
1 polymer ?
#
loop_
_entity_poly.entity_id
_entity_poly.type
_entity_poly.pdbx_seq_one_letter_code
_entity_poly.pdbx_strand_id
1 'polypeptide(L)'
;DVNTQANYQTMSGSFVGIISSVFSEDKTTKECEVNLTCFQSESITDDSGSMRYVRKPIPFFVIANPVPVTTISCLKTICDLPNILHQEEEDNYRECAAENSDVLCSLHNEMLLTKSLLHITNKISIPLLKTLELRERILKQQLIYLKKFDGKLHSAFGGCQEGSPNPKH
;
A
#
# COMPACT_ATOMS: atom_id res chain seq x y z
N ASP A 1 20.07 2.49 6.18
CA ASP A 1 18.83 2.67 6.98
C ASP A 1 19.02 3.55 8.19
N VAL A 2 19.75 3.12 9.23
CA VAL A 2 19.86 3.87 10.51
C VAL A 2 20.47 5.28 10.34
N ASN A 3 21.51 5.43 9.53
CA ASN A 3 22.10 6.75 9.24
C ASN A 3 21.17 7.64 8.41
N THR A 4 20.47 7.07 7.41
CA THR A 4 19.47 7.80 6.63
C THR A 4 18.31 8.27 7.51
N GLN A 5 17.86 7.41 8.43
CA GLN A 5 16.84 7.72 9.42
C GLN A 5 17.30 8.85 10.37
N ALA A 6 18.56 8.83 10.81
CA ALA A 6 19.14 9.92 11.59
C ALA A 6 19.09 11.26 10.83
N ASN A 7 19.42 11.25 9.55
CA ASN A 7 19.36 12.45 8.70
C ASN A 7 17.92 12.99 8.60
N TYR A 8 16.91 12.14 8.37
CA TYR A 8 15.52 12.60 8.37
C TYR A 8 15.08 13.13 9.73
N GLN A 9 15.59 12.56 10.83
CA GLN A 9 15.32 13.06 12.18
C GLN A 9 15.93 14.44 12.47
N THR A 10 16.93 14.89 11.70
CA THR A 10 17.40 16.30 11.77
C THR A 10 16.35 17.28 11.25
N MET A 11 15.52 16.86 10.29
CA MET A 11 14.44 17.67 9.74
C MET A 11 13.16 17.58 10.59
N SER A 12 12.87 16.40 11.14
CA SER A 12 11.72 16.19 12.04
C SER A 12 12.04 15.10 13.06
N GLY A 13 12.18 15.48 14.33
CA GLY A 13 12.54 14.55 15.40
C GLY A 13 11.55 13.41 15.62
N SER A 14 10.30 13.56 15.16
CA SER A 14 9.25 12.52 15.22
C SER A 14 9.17 11.66 13.96
N PHE A 15 10.08 11.82 12.98
CA PHE A 15 10.09 10.99 11.79
C PHE A 15 10.39 9.53 12.15
N VAL A 16 9.67 8.59 11.55
CA VAL A 16 9.81 7.14 11.81
C VAL A 16 10.08 6.40 10.51
N GLY A 17 10.92 5.38 10.57
CA GLY A 17 11.19 4.48 9.46
C GLY A 17 10.37 3.20 9.58
N ILE A 18 9.81 2.72 8.46
CA ILE A 18 9.11 1.43 8.38
C ILE A 18 9.85 0.57 7.35
N ILE A 19 10.16 -0.68 7.72
CA ILE A 19 10.77 -1.67 6.84
C ILE A 19 9.79 -2.84 6.69
N SER A 20 9.52 -3.22 5.44
CA SER A 20 8.79 -4.42 5.07
C SER A 20 9.76 -5.46 4.52
N SER A 21 9.92 -6.57 5.24
CA SER A 21 10.63 -7.75 4.76
C SER A 21 9.64 -8.70 4.10
N VAL A 22 9.83 -8.95 2.81
CA VAL A 22 8.96 -9.78 1.97
C VAL A 22 9.80 -10.86 1.29
N PHE A 23 9.14 -11.91 0.81
CA PHE A 23 9.79 -13.06 0.13
C PHE A 23 10.80 -13.82 1.01
N SER A 24 10.58 -13.85 2.33
CA SER A 24 11.34 -14.70 3.23
C SER A 24 10.69 -16.09 3.25
N GLU A 25 11.36 -17.11 2.71
CA GLU A 25 10.88 -18.49 2.70
C GLU A 25 11.89 -19.39 3.43
N ASP A 26 11.43 -20.13 4.43
CA ASP A 26 12.21 -21.22 4.99
C ASP A 26 12.23 -22.39 4.00
N LYS A 27 13.42 -22.72 3.50
CA LYS A 27 13.59 -23.77 2.48
C LYS A 27 13.18 -25.16 2.96
N THR A 28 13.23 -25.40 4.27
CA THR A 28 12.93 -26.70 4.89
C THR A 28 11.46 -26.84 5.22
N THR A 29 10.84 -25.83 5.84
CA THR A 29 9.42 -25.87 6.23
C THR A 29 8.47 -25.39 5.13
N LYS A 30 8.99 -24.67 4.13
CA LYS A 30 8.23 -23.98 3.08
C LYS A 30 7.29 -22.89 3.61
N GLU A 31 7.57 -22.40 4.80
CA GLU A 31 6.84 -21.27 5.38
C GLU A 31 7.33 -19.96 4.79
N CYS A 32 6.38 -19.12 4.36
CA CYS A 32 6.64 -17.78 3.89
C CYS A 32 6.33 -16.77 5.00
N GLU A 33 7.29 -15.91 5.30
CA GLU A 33 7.19 -14.89 6.33
C GLU A 33 7.18 -13.48 5.70
N VAL A 34 6.29 -12.63 6.20
CA VAL A 34 6.23 -11.20 5.89
C VAL A 34 6.31 -10.43 7.20
N ASN A 35 7.35 -9.62 7.35
CA ASN A 35 7.64 -8.91 8.59
C ASN A 35 7.65 -7.40 8.39
N LEU A 36 6.95 -6.69 9.27
CA LEU A 36 6.95 -5.23 9.32
C LEU A 36 7.65 -4.77 10.60
N THR A 37 8.59 -3.85 10.46
CA THR A 37 9.31 -3.28 11.59
C THR A 37 9.32 -1.77 11.52
N CYS A 38 9.04 -1.12 12.65
CA CYS A 38 9.08 0.34 12.79
C CYS A 38 10.26 0.72 13.70
N PHE A 39 10.99 1.76 13.34
CA PHE A 39 12.17 2.18 14.08
C PHE A 39 12.48 3.67 13.95
N GLN A 40 13.25 4.16 14.90
CA GLN A 40 13.98 5.41 14.84
C GLN A 40 15.47 5.16 15.01
N SER A 41 16.25 6.21 14.76
CA SER A 41 17.67 6.27 15.03
C SER A 41 17.91 6.96 16.37
N GLU A 42 18.78 6.38 17.19
CA GLU A 42 19.20 6.91 18.49
C GLU A 42 20.72 7.12 18.48
N SER A 43 21.19 8.30 18.88
CA SER A 43 22.61 8.59 19.00
C SER A 43 23.15 8.05 20.33
N ILE A 44 24.18 7.24 20.26
CA ILE A 44 24.93 6.75 21.41
C ILE A 44 26.35 7.26 21.28
N THR A 45 26.89 7.81 22.36
CA THR A 45 28.31 8.12 22.48
C THR A 45 28.98 6.92 23.14
N ASP A 46 30.03 6.38 22.51
CA ASP A 46 30.82 5.31 23.11
C ASP A 46 31.84 5.86 24.12
N ASP A 47 32.52 4.94 24.83
CA ASP A 47 33.53 5.26 25.83
C ASP A 47 34.74 6.03 25.25
N SER A 48 34.89 6.03 23.91
CA SER A 48 35.93 6.78 23.19
C SER A 48 35.49 8.19 22.77
N GLY A 49 34.25 8.59 23.09
CA GLY A 49 33.66 9.87 22.69
C GLY A 49 33.16 9.91 21.25
N SER A 50 33.15 8.77 20.55
CA SER A 50 32.67 8.66 19.18
C SER A 50 31.15 8.49 19.15
N MET A 51 30.48 9.28 18.31
CA MET A 51 29.03 9.23 18.16
C MET A 51 28.64 8.22 17.08
N ARG A 52 27.79 7.27 17.45
CA ARG A 52 27.21 6.29 16.52
C ARG A 52 25.69 6.30 16.62
N TYR A 53 25.04 6.01 15.51
CA TYR A 53 23.60 5.84 15.47
C TYR A 53 23.23 4.37 15.59
N VAL A 54 22.29 4.06 16.46
CA VAL A 54 21.74 2.70 16.63
C VAL A 54 20.26 2.67 16.33
N ARG A 55 19.77 1.48 16.01
CA ARG A 55 18.35 1.25 15.77
C ARG A 55 17.60 1.21 17.09
N LYS A 56 16.59 2.06 17.23
CA LYS A 56 15.61 2.05 18.33
C LYS A 56 14.27 1.54 17.81
N PRO A 57 13.81 0.35 18.22
CA PRO A 57 12.50 -0.16 17.83
C PRO A 57 11.38 0.75 18.33
N ILE A 58 10.38 0.99 17.49
CA ILE A 58 9.19 1.76 17.85
C ILE A 58 7.97 0.83 17.77
N PRO A 59 7.10 0.80 18.80
CA PRO A 59 5.86 0.05 18.74
C PRO A 59 5.00 0.46 17.53
N PHE A 60 4.47 -0.53 16.82
CA PHE A 60 3.66 -0.33 15.63
C PHE A 60 2.38 -1.15 15.74
N PHE A 61 1.25 -0.54 15.41
CA PHE A 61 -0.07 -1.16 15.50
C PHE A 61 -0.83 -0.94 14.19
N VAL A 62 -1.37 -2.03 13.63
CA VAL A 62 -2.29 -1.96 12.48
C VAL A 62 -3.71 -1.79 13.02
N ILE A 63 -4.32 -0.64 12.75
CA ILE A 63 -5.68 -0.35 13.18
C ILE A 63 -6.64 -0.67 12.03
N ALA A 64 -7.68 -1.44 12.32
CA ALA A 64 -8.76 -1.67 11.37
C ALA A 64 -9.46 -0.34 11.06
N ASN A 65 -9.50 0.05 9.80
CA ASN A 65 -10.12 1.30 9.39
C ASN A 65 -11.56 1.08 8.94
N PRO A 66 -12.56 1.60 9.67
CA PRO A 66 -13.97 1.48 9.27
C PRO A 66 -14.39 2.56 8.25
N VAL A 67 -13.56 3.58 7.99
CA VAL A 67 -13.93 4.77 7.21
C VAL A 67 -13.44 4.68 5.75
N PRO A 68 -14.33 4.86 4.74
CA PRO A 68 -13.97 4.74 3.32
C PRO A 68 -13.04 5.84 2.78
N VAL A 69 -12.95 7.01 3.41
CA VAL A 69 -12.29 8.20 2.81
C VAL A 69 -10.79 7.99 2.59
N THR A 70 -10.07 7.46 3.59
CA THR A 70 -8.66 7.07 3.45
C THR A 70 -8.47 5.92 2.46
N THR A 71 -9.50 5.10 2.25
CA THR A 71 -9.46 4.01 1.26
C THR A 71 -9.34 4.55 -0.16
N ILE A 72 -9.96 5.69 -0.49
CA ILE A 72 -9.88 6.28 -1.84
C ILE A 72 -8.47 6.77 -2.15
N SER A 73 -7.85 7.53 -1.23
CA SER A 73 -6.48 8.01 -1.42
C SER A 73 -5.48 6.86 -1.50
N CYS A 74 -5.58 5.86 -0.61
CA CYS A 74 -4.72 4.67 -0.69
C CYS A 74 -4.93 3.88 -1.98
N LEU A 75 -6.18 3.74 -2.44
CA LEU A 75 -6.49 3.04 -3.69
C LEU A 75 -5.88 3.77 -4.89
N LYS A 76 -5.97 5.09 -4.92
CA LYS A 76 -5.32 5.90 -5.95
C LYS A 76 -3.81 5.66 -5.96
N THR A 77 -3.14 5.75 -4.80
CA THR A 77 -1.70 5.48 -4.71
C THR A 77 -1.33 4.08 -5.20
N ILE A 78 -2.13 3.05 -4.89
CA ILE A 78 -1.90 1.68 -5.40
C ILE A 78 -2.07 1.64 -6.92
N CYS A 79 -3.09 2.31 -7.46
CA CYS A 79 -3.36 2.38 -8.89
C CYS A 79 -2.36 3.24 -9.67
N ASP A 80 -1.61 4.10 -9.00
CA ASP A 80 -0.58 4.94 -9.63
C ASP A 80 0.74 4.17 -9.83
N LEU A 81 1.00 3.08 -9.08
CA LEU A 81 2.25 2.32 -9.17
C LEU A 81 2.58 1.82 -10.60
N PRO A 82 1.66 1.22 -11.37
CA PRO A 82 1.95 0.83 -12.75
C PRO A 82 2.36 2.00 -13.64
N ASN A 83 1.78 3.18 -13.44
CA ASN A 83 2.11 4.38 -14.20
C ASN A 83 3.50 4.90 -13.84
N ILE A 84 3.87 4.86 -12.56
CA ILE A 84 5.21 5.23 -12.09
C ILE A 84 6.26 4.32 -12.73
N LEU A 85 6.06 3.01 -12.70
CA LEU A 85 7.00 2.04 -13.29
C LEU A 85 7.09 2.18 -14.83
N HIS A 86 5.96 2.44 -15.49
CA HIS A 86 5.96 2.70 -16.93
C HIS A 86 6.76 3.96 -17.28
N GLN A 87 6.57 5.04 -16.51
CA GLN A 87 7.28 6.29 -16.72
C GLN A 87 8.79 6.14 -16.47
N GLU A 88 9.18 5.40 -15.43
CA GLU A 88 10.60 5.10 -15.13
C GLU A 88 11.29 4.39 -16.30
N GLU A 89 10.63 3.39 -16.91
CA GLU A 89 11.20 2.68 -18.06
C GLU A 89 11.27 3.56 -19.33
N GLU A 90 10.25 4.39 -19.56
CA GLU A 90 10.23 5.37 -20.66
C GLU A 90 11.36 6.40 -20.51
N ASP A 91 11.58 6.91 -19.30
CA ASP A 91 12.63 7.89 -19.02
C ASP A 91 14.01 7.26 -19.25
N ASN A 92 14.24 6.04 -18.74
CA ASN A 92 15.48 5.28 -18.99
C ASN A 92 15.73 5.05 -20.49
N TYR A 93 14.69 4.68 -21.26
CA TYR A 93 14.80 4.52 -22.70
C TYR A 93 15.16 5.84 -23.40
N ARG A 94 14.54 6.96 -23.01
CA ARG A 94 14.80 8.28 -23.62
C ARG A 94 16.22 8.75 -23.37
N GLU A 95 16.75 8.53 -22.17
CA GLU A 95 18.15 8.84 -21.85
C GLU A 95 19.10 8.05 -22.78
N CYS A 96 18.85 6.75 -22.96
CA CYS A 96 19.65 5.91 -23.86
C CYS A 96 19.47 6.29 -25.34
N ALA A 97 18.27 6.68 -25.76
CA ALA A 97 17.96 7.04 -27.14
C ALA A 97 18.62 8.36 -27.56
N ALA A 98 18.85 9.29 -26.63
CA ALA A 98 19.51 10.56 -26.91
C ALA A 98 20.99 10.40 -27.32
N GLU A 99 21.63 9.30 -26.95
CA GLU A 99 23.06 9.05 -27.15
C GLU A 99 23.38 8.16 -28.37
N ASN A 100 22.40 7.45 -28.92
CA ASN A 100 22.63 6.39 -29.91
C ASN A 100 22.19 6.76 -31.34
N SER A 101 23.11 6.69 -32.31
CA SER A 101 22.81 6.92 -33.75
C SER A 101 22.72 5.64 -34.59
N ASP A 102 23.00 4.47 -34.02
CA ASP A 102 22.96 3.19 -34.74
C ASP A 102 21.54 2.61 -34.75
N VAL A 103 21.04 2.29 -35.94
CA VAL A 103 19.70 1.75 -36.19
C VAL A 103 19.51 0.37 -35.56
N LEU A 104 20.57 -0.45 -35.50
CA LEU A 104 20.47 -1.77 -34.85
C LEU A 104 20.36 -1.61 -33.32
N CYS A 105 21.09 -0.66 -32.75
CA CYS A 105 21.00 -0.33 -31.34
C CYS A 105 19.63 0.27 -30.98
N SER A 106 19.08 1.17 -31.81
CA SER A 106 17.75 1.73 -31.58
C SER A 106 16.67 0.64 -31.60
N LEU A 107 16.69 -0.24 -32.61
CA LEU A 107 15.75 -1.35 -32.70
C LEU A 107 15.85 -2.31 -31.50
N HIS A 108 17.07 -2.59 -31.04
CA HIS A 108 17.29 -3.40 -29.85
C HIS A 108 16.67 -2.75 -28.61
N ASN A 109 16.91 -1.46 -28.40
CA ASN A 109 16.40 -0.72 -27.25
C ASN A 109 14.86 -0.61 -27.28
N GLU A 110 14.25 -0.41 -28.45
CA GLU A 110 12.79 -0.43 -28.62
C GLU A 110 12.18 -1.79 -28.23
N MET A 111 12.85 -2.88 -28.62
CA MET A 111 12.42 -4.23 -28.27
C MET A 111 12.55 -4.48 -26.75
N LEU A 112 13.62 -3.98 -26.13
CA LEU A 112 13.80 -4.06 -24.68
C LEU A 112 12.72 -3.29 -23.93
N LEU A 113 12.45 -2.03 -24.33
CA LEU A 113 11.37 -1.23 -23.77
C LEU A 113 10.03 -1.98 -23.87
N THR A 114 9.68 -2.48 -25.07
CA THR A 114 8.45 -3.25 -25.29
C THR A 114 8.35 -4.45 -24.33
N LYS A 115 9.45 -5.19 -24.16
CA LYS A 115 9.52 -6.34 -23.25
C LYS A 115 9.32 -5.92 -21.78
N SER A 116 9.97 -4.85 -21.34
CA SER A 116 9.83 -4.30 -19.99
C SER A 116 8.40 -3.83 -19.71
N LEU A 117 7.79 -3.09 -20.63
CA LEU A 117 6.41 -2.61 -20.50
C LEU A 117 5.39 -3.76 -20.46
N LEU A 118 5.61 -4.80 -21.27
CA LEU A 118 4.81 -6.02 -21.21
C LEU A 118 4.98 -6.74 -19.87
N HIS A 119 6.20 -6.74 -19.30
CA HIS A 119 6.46 -7.32 -18.00
C HIS A 119 5.69 -6.59 -16.88
N ILE A 120 5.75 -5.25 -16.85
CA ILE A 120 5.00 -4.42 -15.89
C ILE A 120 3.50 -4.70 -16.03
N THR A 121 2.97 -4.72 -17.26
CA THR A 121 1.55 -4.99 -17.52
C THR A 121 1.13 -6.35 -16.97
N ASN A 122 1.90 -7.40 -17.27
CA ASN A 122 1.57 -8.76 -16.90
C ASN A 122 1.73 -9.04 -15.40
N LYS A 123 2.72 -8.44 -14.75
CA LYS A 123 3.06 -8.72 -13.35
C LYS A 123 2.41 -7.77 -12.36
N ILE A 124 2.07 -6.54 -12.77
CA ILE A 124 1.52 -5.52 -11.89
C ILE A 124 0.10 -5.14 -12.32
N SER A 125 -0.08 -4.64 -13.55
CA SER A 125 -1.37 -4.05 -13.98
C SER A 125 -2.51 -5.06 -14.02
N ILE A 126 -2.29 -6.23 -14.63
CA ILE A 126 -3.33 -7.27 -14.76
C ILE A 126 -3.73 -7.85 -13.39
N PRO A 127 -2.80 -8.27 -12.50
CA PRO A 127 -3.16 -8.73 -11.15
C PRO A 127 -3.88 -7.66 -10.33
N LEU A 128 -3.48 -6.39 -10.45
CA LEU A 128 -4.16 -5.28 -9.78
C LEU A 128 -5.60 -5.15 -10.28
N LEU A 129 -5.82 -5.08 -11.60
CA LEU A 129 -7.17 -4.98 -12.18
C LEU A 129 -8.07 -6.12 -11.71
N LYS A 130 -7.58 -7.37 -11.78
CA LYS A 130 -8.33 -8.54 -11.31
C LYS A 130 -8.69 -8.46 -9.82
N THR A 131 -7.79 -7.93 -9.00
CA THR A 131 -8.02 -7.72 -7.56
C THR A 131 -9.11 -6.67 -7.33
N LEU A 132 -9.10 -5.59 -8.09
CA LEU A 132 -10.11 -4.53 -8.02
C LEU A 132 -11.50 -5.01 -8.45
N GLU A 133 -11.59 -5.72 -9.57
CA GLU A 133 -12.84 -6.32 -10.06
C GLU A 133 -13.43 -7.33 -9.06
N LEU A 134 -12.58 -8.16 -8.44
CA LEU A 134 -13.01 -9.08 -7.40
C LEU A 134 -13.52 -8.33 -6.16
N ARG A 135 -12.77 -7.31 -5.71
CA ARG A 135 -13.15 -6.49 -4.55
C ARG A 135 -14.49 -5.78 -4.78
N GLU A 136 -14.71 -5.22 -5.97
CA GLU A 136 -15.98 -4.60 -6.33
C GLU A 136 -17.15 -5.59 -6.24
N ARG A 137 -16.99 -6.82 -6.76
CA ARG A 137 -18.01 -7.87 -6.67
C ARG A 137 -18.33 -8.24 -5.22
N ILE A 138 -17.31 -8.39 -4.38
CA ILE A 138 -17.49 -8.69 -2.95
C ILE A 138 -18.26 -7.56 -2.26
N LEU A 139 -17.88 -6.30 -2.50
CA LEU A 139 -18.54 -5.14 -1.90
C LEU A 139 -20.01 -5.03 -2.32
N LYS A 140 -20.32 -5.29 -3.60
CA LYS A 140 -21.72 -5.33 -4.09
C LYS A 140 -22.54 -6.40 -3.38
N GLN A 141 -21.99 -7.59 -3.16
CA GLN A 141 -22.66 -8.65 -2.42
C GLN A 141 -22.87 -8.31 -0.95
N GLN A 142 -21.86 -7.75 -0.29
CA GLN A 142 -21.95 -7.29 1.09
C GLN A 142 -23.02 -6.20 1.25
N LEU A 143 -23.11 -5.26 0.30
CA LEU A 143 -24.13 -4.22 0.30
C LEU A 143 -25.55 -4.80 0.23
N ILE A 144 -25.78 -5.81 -0.62
CA ILE A 144 -27.09 -6.49 -0.72
C ILE A 144 -27.45 -7.15 0.62
N TYR A 145 -26.49 -7.85 1.24
CA TYR A 145 -26.69 -8.50 2.54
C TYR A 145 -27.03 -7.48 3.64
N LEU A 146 -26.26 -6.40 3.72
CA LEU A 146 -26.46 -5.35 4.72
C LEU A 146 -27.82 -4.66 4.55
N LYS A 147 -28.24 -4.35 3.32
CA LYS A 147 -29.59 -3.80 3.05
C LYS A 147 -30.71 -4.74 3.49
N LYS A 148 -30.55 -6.05 3.28
CA LYS A 148 -31.53 -7.05 3.73
C LYS A 148 -31.59 -7.13 5.25
N PHE A 149 -30.44 -7.08 5.92
CA PHE A 149 -30.36 -7.10 7.37
C PHE A 149 -30.96 -5.83 7.99
N ASP A 150 -30.66 -4.67 7.40
CA ASP A 150 -31.22 -3.39 7.79
C ASP A 150 -32.76 -3.37 7.67
N GLY A 151 -33.31 -3.88 6.57
CA GLY A 151 -34.77 -4.03 6.42
C GLY A 151 -35.40 -4.94 7.48
N LYS A 152 -34.70 -6.01 7.88
CA LYS A 152 -35.16 -6.89 8.98
C LYS A 152 -35.16 -6.17 10.32
N LEU A 153 -34.09 -5.43 10.64
CA LEU A 153 -34.03 -4.62 11.87
C LEU A 153 -35.16 -3.59 11.90
N HIS A 154 -35.36 -2.86 10.81
CA HIS A 154 -36.47 -1.91 10.70
C HIS A 154 -37.83 -2.58 10.87
N SER A 155 -38.06 -3.78 10.33
CA SER A 155 -39.31 -4.52 10.58
C SER A 155 -39.46 -5.02 12.02
N ALA A 156 -38.36 -5.37 12.70
CA ALA A 156 -38.36 -5.89 14.06
C ALA A 156 -38.57 -4.79 15.11
N PHE A 157 -38.06 -3.58 14.85
CA PHE A 157 -38.09 -2.46 15.80
C PHE A 157 -39.02 -1.31 15.37
N GLY A 158 -39.39 -1.21 14.10
CA GLY A 158 -40.29 -0.18 13.57
C GLY A 158 -41.78 -0.40 13.90
N GLY A 159 -42.14 -1.53 14.52
CA GLY A 159 -43.48 -1.79 15.06
C GLY A 159 -43.75 -1.15 16.44
N CYS A 160 -42.75 -0.55 17.08
CA CYS A 160 -42.95 0.24 18.30
C CYS A 160 -43.17 1.72 17.94
N GLN A 161 -44.30 2.03 17.27
CA GLN A 161 -44.84 3.38 17.32
C GLN A 161 -45.76 3.51 18.55
N GLU A 162 -45.49 4.59 19.27
CA GLU A 162 -46.09 5.10 20.50
C GLU A 162 -47.58 4.84 20.63
N GLY A 163 -47.97 4.36 21.82
CA GLY A 163 -49.36 4.27 22.22
C GLY A 163 -50.05 5.64 22.16
N SER A 164 -51.12 5.71 21.39
CA SER A 164 -52.29 6.53 21.70
C SER A 164 -53.45 5.56 21.96
N PRO A 165 -54.40 5.82 22.90
CA PRO A 165 -55.03 7.12 23.11
C PRO A 165 -55.14 7.53 24.60
N ASN A 166 -55.01 8.82 24.89
CA ASN A 166 -55.55 9.36 26.16
C ASN A 166 -57.04 9.71 25.93
N PRO A 167 -57.98 9.14 26.69
CA PRO A 167 -59.39 9.43 26.53
C PRO A 167 -59.70 10.81 27.11
N LYS A 168 -60.64 11.49 26.44
CA LYS A 168 -61.32 12.69 26.91
C LYS A 168 -61.77 12.53 28.37
N HIS A 169 -61.44 13.49 29.23
CA HIS A 169 -62.34 14.02 30.26
C HIS A 169 -61.90 15.43 30.66
#